data_AF-A0AAN9A7L6-F1
#
_entry.id   AF-A0AAN9A7L6-F1
#
_cell.length_a   1.000
_cell.length_b   1.000
_cell.length_c   1.000
_cell.angle_alpha   90.00
_cell.angle_beta   90.00
_cell.angle_gamma   90.00
#
_symmetry.space_group_name_H-M   'P 1'
#
loop_
_entity.id
_entity.type
_entity.pdbx_description
1 polymer ?
#
loop_
_entity_poly.entity_id
_entity_poly.type
_entity_poly.pdbx_seq_one_letter_code
_entity_poly.pdbx_strand_id
1 'polypeptide(L)'
;MAMTGVFDIADLGTSEMLVNLNYSSLEEFYPACAIAMLMKVIKDPTLAQHHNEVVRAVTFIFKSLGVKGVPYLAQVIPSLLFVIKTSDANFRDYLFQQLATLIGIVKQHIRSYLDDIIKVLKPLKLGPLQLINIQALADDIK
;
A
#
# COMPACT_ATOMS: atom_id res chain seq x y z
N MET A 1 -6.95 -7.03 30.15
CA MET A 1 -7.12 -8.40 29.62
C MET A 1 -7.39 -8.25 28.13
N ALA A 2 -6.48 -8.79 27.33
CA ALA A 2 -6.43 -8.64 25.88
C ALA A 2 -7.62 -9.33 25.20
N MET A 3 -8.15 -8.73 24.14
CA MET A 3 -8.58 -9.45 22.94
C MET A 3 -8.29 -8.58 21.72
N THR A 4 -7.03 -8.66 21.27
CA THR A 4 -6.63 -8.45 19.89
C THR A 4 -7.28 -9.56 19.05
N GLY A 5 -8.49 -9.30 18.56
CA GLY A 5 -9.10 -10.08 17.49
C GLY A 5 -8.64 -9.49 16.17
N VAL A 6 -7.66 -10.13 15.54
CA VAL A 6 -7.34 -9.92 14.13
C VAL A 6 -8.63 -10.25 13.37
N PHE A 7 -9.26 -9.26 12.75
CA PHE A 7 -10.41 -9.47 11.88
C PHE A 7 -9.91 -10.18 10.61
N ASP A 8 -9.94 -11.51 10.63
CA ASP A 8 -9.68 -12.33 9.46
C ASP A 8 -10.88 -12.24 8.51
N ILE A 9 -10.71 -11.46 7.44
CA ILE A 9 -11.70 -11.23 6.36
C ILE A 9 -12.12 -12.53 5.65
N ALA A 10 -11.43 -13.65 5.92
CA ALA A 10 -11.65 -14.93 5.27
C ALA A 10 -12.85 -15.74 5.80
N ASP A 11 -13.40 -15.40 6.98
CA ASP A 11 -14.44 -16.20 7.64
C ASP A 11 -15.85 -15.57 7.57
N LEU A 12 -16.00 -14.39 6.95
CA LEU A 12 -17.31 -13.73 6.90
C LEU A 12 -18.11 -14.26 5.70
N GLY A 13 -19.13 -15.08 5.99
CA GLY A 13 -20.09 -15.53 5.00
C GLY A 13 -20.79 -14.34 4.35
N THR A 14 -20.90 -14.36 3.02
CA THR A 14 -21.53 -13.29 2.20
C THR A 14 -22.93 -12.89 2.70
N SER A 15 -23.62 -13.80 3.39
CA SER A 15 -24.95 -13.62 3.97
C SER A 15 -24.98 -12.69 5.19
N GLU A 16 -23.94 -12.68 6.05
CA GLU A 16 -23.91 -11.82 7.25
C GLU A 16 -23.55 -10.37 6.90
N MET A 17 -22.84 -10.19 5.78
CA MET A 17 -22.49 -8.88 5.22
C MET A 17 -23.69 -8.10 4.67
N LEU A 18 -24.69 -8.82 4.13
CA LEU A 18 -25.89 -8.23 3.54
C LEU A 18 -26.87 -7.65 4.58
N VAL A 19 -26.84 -8.15 5.82
CA VAL A 19 -27.84 -7.78 6.85
C VAL A 19 -27.48 -6.47 7.56
N ASN A 20 -26.22 -6.03 7.49
CA ASN A 20 -25.71 -4.85 8.22
C ASN A 20 -25.34 -3.64 7.32
N LEU A 21 -25.93 -3.55 6.13
CA LEU A 21 -25.60 -2.55 5.11
C LEU A 21 -26.07 -1.14 5.47
N ASN A 22 -25.34 -0.46 6.35
CA ASN A 22 -25.33 0.99 6.37
C ASN A 22 -24.55 1.46 5.12
N TYR A 23 -25.12 2.29 4.24
CA TYR A 23 -24.46 2.70 2.98
C TYR A 23 -23.03 3.23 3.18
N SER A 24 -22.74 3.85 4.33
CA SER A 24 -21.39 4.31 4.69
C SER A 24 -20.37 3.17 4.81
N SER A 25 -20.76 1.96 5.28
CA SER A 25 -19.83 0.84 5.42
C SER A 25 -19.47 0.21 4.08
N LEU A 26 -20.34 0.28 3.06
CA LEU A 26 -20.04 -0.21 1.72
C LEU A 26 -18.97 0.61 1.01
N GLU A 27 -19.04 1.94 1.11
CA GLU A 27 -18.06 2.86 0.52
C GLU A 27 -16.65 2.66 1.08
N GLU A 28 -16.54 2.16 2.31
CA GLU A 28 -15.27 1.77 2.96
C GLU A 28 -14.91 0.30 2.72
N PHE A 29 -15.90 -0.56 2.50
CA PHE A 29 -15.74 -2.00 2.29
C PHE A 29 -15.16 -2.32 0.91
N TYR A 30 -15.67 -1.71 -0.16
CA TYR A 30 -15.17 -1.96 -1.52
C TYR A 30 -13.67 -1.67 -1.69
N PRO A 31 -13.13 -0.49 -1.26
CA PRO A 31 -11.71 -0.24 -1.35
C PRO A 31 -10.90 -1.17 -0.43
N ALA A 32 -11.41 -1.51 0.77
CA ALA A 32 -10.74 -2.47 1.65
C ALA A 32 -10.57 -3.84 0.98
N CYS A 33 -11.65 -4.36 0.40
CA CYS A 33 -11.66 -5.66 -0.26
C CYS A 33 -10.78 -5.64 -1.52
N ALA A 34 -10.87 -4.58 -2.33
CA ALA A 34 -10.04 -4.39 -3.52
C ALA A 34 -8.54 -4.34 -3.16
N ILE A 35 -8.14 -3.54 -2.17
CA ILE A 35 -6.76 -3.45 -1.71
C ILE A 35 -6.28 -4.81 -1.20
N ALA A 36 -7.07 -5.51 -0.38
CA ALA A 36 -6.68 -6.81 0.15
C ALA A 36 -6.41 -7.83 -0.97
N MET A 37 -7.26 -7.87 -2.00
CA MET A 37 -7.06 -8.75 -3.16
C MET A 37 -5.85 -8.34 -4.00
N LEU A 38 -5.69 -7.04 -4.28
CA LEU A 38 -4.54 -6.51 -5.03
C LEU A 38 -3.22 -6.80 -4.31
N MET A 39 -3.20 -6.68 -2.98
CA MET A 39 -2.03 -7.01 -2.16
C MET A 39 -1.70 -8.51 -2.15
N LYS A 40 -2.68 -9.40 -2.36
CA LYS A 40 -2.41 -10.83 -2.56
C LYS A 40 -1.77 -11.08 -3.93
N VAL A 41 -2.31 -10.48 -4.98
CA VAL A 41 -1.80 -10.66 -6.36
C VAL A 41 -0.36 -10.15 -6.50
N ILE A 42 -0.05 -8.97 -5.96
CA ILE A 42 1.32 -8.40 -6.07
C ILE A 42 2.38 -9.22 -5.32
N LYS A 43 1.99 -10.01 -4.32
CA LYS A 43 2.91 -10.90 -3.60
C LYS A 43 3.13 -12.23 -4.30
N ASP A 44 2.28 -12.58 -5.26
CA ASP A 44 2.38 -13.83 -5.99
C ASP A 44 3.32 -13.68 -7.19
N PRO A 45 4.51 -14.31 -7.18
CA PRO A 45 5.47 -14.21 -8.28
C PRO A 45 4.97 -14.85 -9.58
N THR A 46 4.00 -15.76 -9.52
CA THR A 46 3.41 -16.38 -10.73
C THR A 46 2.60 -15.38 -11.56
N LEU A 47 2.15 -14.29 -10.93
CA LEU A 47 1.36 -13.22 -11.53
C LEU A 47 2.21 -11.97 -11.84
N ALA A 48 3.54 -12.10 -11.90
CA ALA A 48 4.48 -10.99 -12.11
C ALA A 48 4.14 -10.10 -13.31
N GLN A 49 3.61 -10.69 -14.40
CA GLN A 49 3.15 -9.96 -15.59
C GLN A 49 2.05 -8.91 -15.29
N HIS A 50 1.26 -9.12 -14.24
CA HIS A 50 0.17 -8.21 -13.82
C HIS A 50 0.58 -7.24 -12.71
N HIS A 51 1.76 -7.39 -12.10
CA HIS A 51 2.15 -6.57 -10.95
C HIS A 51 2.15 -5.07 -11.27
N ASN A 52 2.53 -4.68 -12.49
CA ASN A 52 2.48 -3.29 -12.93
C ASN A 52 1.06 -2.70 -12.88
N GLU A 53 0.07 -3.46 -13.37
CA GLU A 53 -1.34 -3.04 -13.37
C GLU A 53 -1.92 -3.01 -11.97
N VAL A 54 -1.56 -3.99 -11.13
CA VAL A 54 -1.97 -4.06 -9.73
C VAL A 54 -1.49 -2.84 -8.94
N VAL A 55 -0.21 -2.48 -9.06
CA VAL A 55 0.34 -1.29 -8.38
C VAL A 55 -0.34 -0.02 -8.88
N ARG A 56 -0.61 0.07 -10.18
CA ARG A 56 -1.32 1.21 -10.77
C ARG A 56 -2.73 1.34 -10.20
N ALA A 57 -3.45 0.23 -10.09
CA ALA A 57 -4.80 0.19 -9.52
C ALA A 57 -4.79 0.61 -8.04
N VAL A 58 -3.85 0.11 -7.25
CA VAL A 58 -3.69 0.53 -5.83
C VAL A 58 -3.43 2.03 -5.74
N THR A 59 -2.53 2.56 -6.56
CA THR A 59 -2.23 3.99 -6.57
C THR A 59 -3.46 4.81 -6.96
N PHE A 60 -4.25 4.33 -7.93
CA PHE A 60 -5.49 4.98 -8.34
C PHE A 60 -6.54 4.98 -7.21
N ILE A 61 -6.68 3.87 -6.48
CA ILE A 61 -7.56 3.78 -5.30
C ILE A 61 -7.14 4.81 -4.24
N PHE A 62 -5.84 4.91 -3.93
CA PHE A 62 -5.33 5.93 -3.01
C PHE A 62 -5.57 7.35 -3.51
N LYS A 63 -5.40 7.62 -4.81
CA LYS A 63 -5.71 8.93 -5.40
C LYS A 63 -7.17 9.31 -5.22
N SER A 64 -8.09 8.36 -5.39
CA SER A 64 -9.52 8.58 -5.21
C SER A 64 -9.93 8.76 -3.75
N LEU A 65 -9.29 8.01 -2.83
CA LEU A 65 -9.57 8.07 -1.38
C LEU A 65 -8.92 9.28 -0.69
N GLY A 66 -7.76 9.72 -1.17
CA GLY A 66 -6.94 10.73 -0.50
C GLY A 66 -6.60 10.31 0.94
N VAL A 67 -6.96 11.17 1.90
CA VAL A 67 -6.71 10.96 3.34
C VAL A 67 -7.51 9.80 3.92
N LYS A 68 -8.63 9.40 3.29
CA LYS A 68 -9.40 8.20 3.68
C LYS A 68 -8.61 6.90 3.40
N GLY A 69 -7.51 6.99 2.66
CA GLY A 69 -6.62 5.86 2.38
C GLY A 69 -5.72 5.44 3.56
N VAL A 70 -5.57 6.31 4.56
CA VAL A 70 -4.67 6.12 5.72
C VAL A 70 -4.84 4.78 6.45
N PRO A 71 -6.06 4.30 6.80
CA PRO A 71 -6.22 3.00 7.46
C PRO A 71 -5.66 1.82 6.65
N TYR A 72 -5.60 1.93 5.32
CA TYR A 72 -5.08 0.86 4.46
C TYR A 72 -3.55 0.87 4.34
N LEU A 73 -2.87 1.94 4.75
CA LEU A 73 -1.40 2.03 4.72
C LEU A 73 -0.73 0.90 5.51
N ALA A 74 -1.31 0.54 6.65
CA ALA A 74 -0.82 -0.53 7.51
C ALA A 74 -0.71 -1.88 6.77
N GLN A 75 -1.51 -2.10 5.74
CA GLN A 75 -1.48 -3.31 4.91
C GLN A 75 -0.65 -3.11 3.63
N VAL A 76 -0.75 -1.95 3.00
CA VAL A 76 -0.16 -1.66 1.68
C VAL A 76 1.34 -1.47 1.79
N ILE A 77 1.82 -0.67 2.73
CA ILE A 77 3.25 -0.36 2.88
C ILE A 77 4.10 -1.61 3.09
N PRO A 78 3.84 -2.49 4.09
CA PRO A 78 4.68 -3.67 4.29
C PRO A 78 4.64 -4.62 3.09
N SER A 79 3.50 -4.71 2.40
CA SER A 79 3.35 -5.50 1.19
C SER A 79 4.20 -4.95 0.04
N LEU A 80 4.15 -3.64 -0.19
CA LEU A 80 4.93 -2.98 -1.23
C LEU A 80 6.43 -3.09 -0.95
N LEU A 81 6.85 -2.89 0.31
CA LEU A 81 8.24 -3.04 0.74
C LEU A 81 8.77 -4.46 0.54
N PHE A 82 7.94 -5.48 0.78
CA PHE A 82 8.29 -6.87 0.50
C PHE A 82 8.53 -7.09 -0.99
N VAL A 83 7.62 -6.63 -1.84
CA VAL A 83 7.72 -6.77 -3.31
C VAL A 83 8.94 -6.01 -3.84
N ILE A 84 9.23 -4.81 -3.34
CA ILE A 84 10.42 -4.04 -3.70
C ILE A 84 11.70 -4.84 -3.44
N LYS A 85 11.77 -5.57 -2.32
CA LYS A 85 12.95 -6.39 -1.99
C LYS A 85 13.13 -7.58 -2.93
N THR A 86 12.04 -8.18 -3.40
CA THR A 86 12.06 -9.42 -4.19
C THR A 86 12.03 -9.19 -5.71
N SER A 87 11.62 -8.01 -6.16
CA SER A 87 11.50 -7.65 -7.58
C SER A 87 12.84 -7.32 -8.24
N ASP A 88 12.90 -7.28 -9.58
CA ASP A 88 14.07 -6.84 -10.35
C ASP A 88 14.26 -5.32 -10.38
N ALA A 89 15.45 -4.84 -10.75
CA ALA A 89 15.80 -3.41 -10.75
C ALA A 89 14.80 -2.52 -11.52
N ASN A 90 14.41 -2.91 -12.74
CA ASN A 90 13.46 -2.13 -13.56
C ASN A 90 12.09 -1.97 -12.89
N PHE A 91 11.59 -3.02 -12.25
CA PHE A 91 10.29 -2.96 -11.58
C PHE A 91 10.38 -2.24 -10.23
N ARG A 92 11.51 -2.37 -9.52
CA ARG A 92 11.80 -1.57 -8.31
C ARG A 92 11.73 -0.08 -8.60
N ASP A 93 12.35 0.39 -9.68
CA ASP A 93 12.34 1.80 -10.05
C ASP A 93 10.90 2.34 -10.20
N TYR A 94 10.03 1.56 -10.84
CA TYR A 94 8.60 1.88 -10.95
C TYR A 94 7.88 1.86 -9.60
N LEU A 95 8.10 0.82 -8.78
CA LEU A 95 7.51 0.72 -7.44
C LEU A 95 7.87 1.92 -6.56
N PHE A 96 9.09 2.44 -6.67
CA PHE A 96 9.50 3.63 -5.93
C PHE A 96 8.79 4.90 -6.38
N GLN A 97 8.56 5.07 -7.68
CA GLN A 97 7.77 6.20 -8.19
C GLN A 97 6.32 6.15 -7.67
N GLN A 98 5.75 4.95 -7.61
CA GLN A 98 4.39 4.75 -7.08
C GLN A 98 4.34 4.94 -5.57
N LEU A 99 5.38 4.50 -4.85
CA LEU A 99 5.54 4.78 -3.43
C LEU A 99 5.60 6.30 -3.21
N ALA A 100 6.46 7.04 -3.91
CA ALA A 100 6.55 8.50 -3.78
C ALA A 100 5.20 9.20 -4.04
N THR A 101 4.46 8.73 -5.06
CA THR A 101 3.09 9.22 -5.33
C THR A 101 2.16 8.98 -4.15
N LEU A 102 2.20 7.78 -3.57
CA LEU A 102 1.39 7.40 -2.41
C LEU A 102 1.75 8.23 -1.17
N ILE A 103 3.05 8.45 -0.91
CA ILE A 103 3.54 9.34 0.16
C ILE A 103 2.99 10.76 -0.05
N GLY A 104 3.00 11.29 -1.28
CA GLY A 104 2.44 12.60 -1.60
C GLY A 104 0.94 12.73 -1.36
N ILE A 105 0.19 11.64 -1.47
CA ILE A 105 -1.26 11.59 -1.21
C ILE A 105 -1.54 11.61 0.30
N VAL A 106 -0.86 10.76 1.07
CA VAL A 106 -1.12 10.60 2.51
C VAL A 106 -0.34 11.59 3.39
N LYS A 107 0.65 12.29 2.82
CA LYS A 107 1.45 13.35 3.45
C LYS A 107 1.97 12.92 4.83
N GLN A 108 1.62 13.66 5.88
CA GLN A 108 2.06 13.43 7.26
C GLN A 108 1.77 12.03 7.81
N HIS A 109 0.75 11.34 7.31
CA HIS A 109 0.36 10.03 7.82
C HIS A 109 1.37 8.92 7.51
N ILE A 110 2.31 9.15 6.58
CA ILE A 110 3.38 8.19 6.27
C ILE A 110 4.52 8.20 7.28
N ARG A 111 4.63 9.22 8.16
CA ARG A 111 5.80 9.42 9.03
C ARG A 111 6.17 8.16 9.81
N SER A 112 5.19 7.45 10.36
CA SER A 112 5.39 6.21 11.13
C SER A 112 5.98 5.05 10.32
N TYR A 113 5.90 5.10 8.99
CA TYR A 113 6.42 4.07 8.09
C TYR A 113 7.72 4.48 7.39
N LEU A 114 8.11 5.75 7.53
CA LEU A 114 9.20 6.35 6.77
C LEU A 114 10.55 5.73 7.14
N ASP A 115 10.77 5.43 8.43
CA ASP A 115 11.94 4.70 8.91
C ASP A 115 12.09 3.32 8.27
N ASP A 116 11.01 2.54 8.20
CA ASP A 116 11.00 1.23 7.55
C ASP A 116 11.27 1.35 6.04
N ILE A 117 10.64 2.34 5.38
CA ILE A 117 10.90 2.62 3.97
C ILE A 117 12.38 2.91 3.75
N ILE A 118 12.97 3.87 4.47
CA ILE A 118 14.39 4.23 4.35
C ILE A 118 15.29 3.02 4.61
N LYS A 119 14.98 2.20 5.62
CA LYS A 119 15.75 1.00 5.95
C LYS A 119 15.77 -0.02 4.81
N VAL A 120 14.67 -0.18 4.08
CA VAL A 120 14.59 -1.05 2.90
C VAL A 120 15.33 -0.45 1.71
N LEU A 121 15.27 0.87 1.54
CA LEU A 121 15.92 1.60 0.45
C LEU A 121 17.45 1.62 0.54
N LYS A 122 17.98 1.80 1.75
CA LYS A 122 19.42 1.99 2.00
C LYS A 122 20.33 0.90 1.39
N PRO A 123 20.03 -0.41 1.50
CA PRO A 123 20.86 -1.46 0.90
C PRO A 123 20.69 -1.61 -0.61
N LEU A 124 19.61 -1.08 -1.20
CA LEU A 124 19.26 -1.29 -2.62
C LEU A 124 20.11 -0.45 -3.59
N LYS A 125 21.09 0.35 -3.10
CA LYS A 125 21.94 1.25 -3.90
C LYS A 125 21.15 1.97 -5.00
N LEU A 126 20.06 2.61 -4.60
CA LEU A 126 19.22 3.37 -5.52
C LEU A 126 20.05 4.43 -6.24
N GLY A 127 19.78 4.63 -7.53
CA GLY A 127 20.36 5.73 -8.30
C GLY A 127 20.02 7.10 -7.66
N PRO A 128 20.83 8.14 -7.92
CA PRO A 128 20.74 9.43 -7.23
C PRO A 128 19.34 10.08 -7.32
N LEU A 129 18.63 9.91 -8.44
CA LEU A 129 17.30 10.49 -8.66
C LEU A 129 16.22 9.94 -7.73
N GLN A 130 16.32 8.67 -7.35
CA GLN A 130 15.33 7.99 -6.50
C GLN A 130 15.47 8.38 -5.03
N LEU A 131 16.71 8.50 -4.53
CA LEU A 131 16.99 9.01 -3.20
C LEU A 131 16.52 10.46 -3.05
N ILE A 132 16.79 11.31 -4.06
CA ILE A 132 16.37 12.71 -4.06
C ILE A 132 14.86 12.84 -3.94
N ASN A 133 14.06 12.03 -4.65
CA ASN A 133 12.61 12.17 -4.63
C ASN A 133 12.00 11.75 -3.28
N ILE A 134 12.56 10.72 -2.63
CA ILE A 134 12.07 10.24 -1.33
C ILE A 134 12.59 11.13 -0.17
N GLN A 135 13.83 11.63 -0.24
CA GLN A 135 14.35 12.59 0.73
C GLN A 135 13.70 13.96 0.60
N ALA A 136 13.46 14.45 -0.62
CA ALA A 136 12.71 15.68 -0.83
C ALA A 136 11.28 15.59 -0.28
N LEU A 137 10.62 14.44 -0.43
CA LEU A 137 9.32 14.21 0.22
C LEU A 137 9.43 14.13 1.75
N ALA A 138 10.49 13.51 2.29
CA ALA A 138 10.69 13.43 3.73
C ALA A 138 10.99 14.81 4.37
N ASP A 139 11.68 15.69 3.64
CA ASP A 139 11.96 17.08 4.06
C ASP A 139 10.74 18.01 3.88
N ASP A 140 9.93 17.84 2.82
CA ASP A 140 8.69 18.62 2.62
C ASP A 140 7.62 18.32 3.68
N ILE A 141 7.64 17.10 4.22
CA ILE A 141 6.71 16.68 5.28
C ILE A 141 7.13 17.24 6.65
N LYS A 142 8.36 17.77 6.82
CA LYS A 142 8.99 18.03 8.14
C LYS A 142 8.42 19.22 8.90
#